data_AF-A0ABD5HYC5-F1
#
_entry.id   AF-A0ABD5HYC5-F1
#
_cell.length_a   1.000
_cell.length_b   1.000
_cell.length_c   1.000
_cell.angle_alpha   90.00
_cell.angle_beta   90.00
_cell.angle_gamma   90.00
#
_symmetry.space_group_name_H-M   'P 1'
#
loop_
_entity.id
_entity.type
_entity.pdbx_description
1 polymer ?
#
loop_
_entity_poly.entity_id
_entity_poly.type
_entity_poly.pdbx_seq_one_letter_code
_entity_poly.pdbx_strand_id
1 'polypeptide(L)' 'MWKFVIEQAKELGIKSFTIDSDPNAKGYYLNMGAKLIGETPSTVFKDRLLPLLKYDV' A
#
# COMPACT_ATOMS: atom_id res chain seq x y z
N MET A 1 9.77 9.93 2.89
CA MET A 1 9.26 9.24 1.69
C MET A 1 7.74 9.22 1.65
N TRP A 2 7.03 8.64 2.63
CA TRP A 2 5.56 8.56 2.57
C TRP A 2 4.83 9.89 2.36
N LYS A 3 5.17 10.93 3.13
CA LYS A 3 4.56 12.27 2.97
C LYS A 3 4.66 12.79 1.53
N PHE A 4 5.82 12.63 0.90
CA PHE A 4 6.06 13.02 -0.48
C PHE A 4 5.15 12.24 -1.45
N VAL A 5 4.95 10.92 -1.24
CA VAL A 5 4.00 10.13 -2.05
C VAL A 5 2.58 10.69 -1.95
N ILE A 6 2.15 11.10 -0.76
CA ILE A 6 0.81 11.67 -0.55
C ILE A 6 0.69 13.06 -1.19
N GLU A 7 1.73 13.89 -1.09
CA GLU A 7 1.78 15.20 -1.76
C GLU A 7 1.66 15.04 -3.28
N GLN A 8 2.47 14.15 -3.89
CA GLN A 8 2.37 13.86 -5.32
C GLN A 8 1.00 13.30 -5.71
N ALA A 9 0.40 12.42 -4.89
CA ALA A 9 -0.92 11.88 -5.16
C ALA A 9 -2.00 12.97 -5.17
N LYS A 10 -1.91 13.95 -4.25
CA LYS A 10 -2.79 15.12 -4.21
C LYS A 10 -2.62 16.01 -5.43
N GLU A 11 -1.39 16.34 -5.79
CA GLU A 11 -1.08 17.15 -6.98
C GLU A 11 -1.61 16.52 -8.27
N LEU A 12 -1.56 15.19 -8.37
CA LEU A 12 -2.07 14.43 -9.52
C LEU A 12 -3.58 14.15 -9.47
N GLY A 13 -4.29 14.59 -8.41
CA GLY A 13 -5.72 14.34 -8.24
C GLY A 13 -6.09 12.86 -8.00
N ILE A 14 -5.14 12.04 -7.54
CA ILE A 14 -5.35 10.64 -7.21
C ILE A 14 -6.15 10.56 -5.90
N LYS A 15 -7.33 9.92 -5.95
CA LYS A 15 -8.23 9.80 -4.79
C LYS A 15 -7.86 8.66 -3.85
N SER A 16 -7.25 7.61 -4.39
CA SER A 16 -6.80 6.44 -3.63
C SER A 16 -5.84 5.60 -4.46
N PHE A 17 -4.99 4.81 -3.80
CA PHE A 17 -4.11 3.85 -4.44
C PHE A 17 -3.96 2.58 -3.60
N THR A 18 -3.43 1.53 -4.23
CA THR A 18 -3.14 0.25 -3.57
C THR A 18 -1.65 0.07 -3.31
N ILE A 19 -1.33 -0.77 -2.32
CA ILE A 19 0.04 -1.10 -1.91
C ILE A 19 0.12 -2.61 -1.75
N ASP A 20 0.96 -3.24 -2.57
CA ASP A 20 1.36 -4.63 -2.41
C ASP A 20 2.46 -4.67 -1.34
N SER A 21 2.05 -4.73 -0.07
CA SER A 21 2.95 -4.54 1.06
C SER A 21 3.78 -5.79 1.32
N ASP A 22 5.04 -5.62 1.70
CA ASP A 22 5.77 -6.69 2.39
C ASP A 22 5.04 -7.00 3.72
N PRO A 23 4.93 -8.28 4.14
CA PRO A 23 4.31 -8.66 5.41
C PRO A 23 4.89 -7.94 6.62
N ASN A 24 6.22 -7.69 6.64
CA ASN A 24 6.88 -6.97 7.74
C ASN A 24 6.59 -5.45 7.71
N ALA A 25 6.24 -4.91 6.53
CA ALA A 25 5.90 -3.50 6.36
C ALA A 25 4.41 -3.19 6.55
N LYS A 26 3.54 -4.20 6.64
CA LYS A 26 2.08 -4.03 6.78
C LYS A 26 1.73 -3.05 7.91
N GLY A 27 2.31 -3.23 9.09
CA GLY A 27 2.02 -2.38 10.26
C GLY A 27 2.34 -0.91 10.04
N TYR A 28 3.40 -0.61 9.28
CA TYR A 28 3.78 0.76 8.95
C TYR A 28 2.68 1.48 8.15
N TYR A 29 2.17 0.85 7.09
CA TYR A 29 1.13 1.46 6.25
C TYR A 29 -0.23 1.51 6.94
N LEU A 30 -0.56 0.53 7.78
CA LEU A 30 -1.76 0.58 8.61
C LEU A 30 -1.73 1.78 9.57
N ASN A 31 -0.59 2.03 10.21
CA ASN A 31 -0.40 3.20 11.08
C ASN A 31 -0.50 4.54 10.33
N MET A 32 -0.29 4.53 9.02
CA MET A 32 -0.46 5.70 8.16
C MET A 32 -1.91 5.95 7.75
N GLY A 33 -2.82 5.00 8.02
CA GLY A 33 -4.23 5.06 7.67
C GLY A 33 -4.63 4.19 6.49
N ALA A 34 -3.71 3.38 5.95
CA ALA A 34 -4.07 2.39 4.93
C ALA A 34 -4.94 1.29 5.55
N LYS A 35 -5.78 0.66 4.73
CA LYS A 35 -6.69 -0.41 5.11
C LYS A 35 -6.30 -1.69 4.39
N LEU A 36 -6.26 -2.81 5.11
CA LEU A 36 -6.12 -4.13 4.50
C LEU A 36 -7.39 -4.47 3.73
N ILE A 37 -7.24 -4.75 2.43
CA ILE A 37 -8.36 -5.10 1.54
C ILE A 37 -8.25 -6.51 0.94
N GLY A 38 -7.14 -7.21 1.20
CA GLY A 38 -6.95 -8.60 0.78
C GLY A 38 -5.48 -8.99 0.77
N GLU A 39 -5.17 -9.97 -0.07
CA GLU A 39 -3.82 -10.45 -0.33
C GLU A 39 -3.63 -10.64 -1.84
N THR A 40 -2.40 -10.49 -2.33
CA THR A 40 -2.04 -10.69 -3.74
C THR A 40 -0.79 -11.57 -3.86
N PRO A 41 -0.68 -12.44 -4.89
CA PRO A 41 0.54 -13.22 -5.11
C PRO A 41 1.76 -12.34 -5.39
N SER A 42 2.91 -12.70 -4.84
CA SER A 42 4.17 -12.07 -5.17
C SER A 42 4.57 -12.38 -6.61
N THR A 43 4.96 -11.35 -7.34
CA THR A 43 5.52 -11.48 -8.70
C THR A 43 6.98 -11.92 -8.70
N VAL A 44 7.63 -11.96 -7.53
CA VAL A 44 9.06 -12.28 -7.38
C VAL A 44 9.26 -13.66 -6.75
N PHE A 45 8.52 -13.97 -5.68
CA PHE A 45 8.64 -15.24 -4.96
C PHE A 45 7.40 -16.09 -5.20
N LYS A 46 7.58 -17.23 -5.88
CA LYS A 46 6.50 -18.20 -6.09
C LYS A 46 5.92 -18.63 -4.73
N ASP A 47 4.59 -18.76 -4.67
CA ASP A 47 3.82 -19.19 -3.49
C ASP A 47 3.87 -18.24 -2.27
N ARG A 48 4.37 -17.00 -2.45
CA ARG A 48 4.31 -15.96 -1.42
C ARG A 48 3.11 -15.05 -1.62
N LEU A 49 2.32 -14.84 -0.57
CA LEU A 49 1.25 -13.83 -0.55
C LEU A 49 1.74 -12.52 0.11
N LEU A 50 1.27 -11.40 -0.44
CA LEU A 50 1.55 -10.05 0.02
C LEU A 50 0.25 -9.40 0.49
N PRO A 51 0.21 -8.75 1.67
CA PRO A 51 -0.92 -7.93 2.07
C PRO A 51 -1.23 -6.85 1.02
N LEU A 52 -2.47 -6.85 0.51
CA LEU A 52 -2.97 -5.81 -0.37
C LEU A 52 -3.66 -4.74 0.46
N LEU A 53 -3.08 -3.54 0.49
CA LEU A 53 -3.59 -2.41 1.25
C LEU A 53 -4.17 -1.36 0.29
N LYS A 54 -5.11 -0.55 0.78
CA LYS A 54 -5.62 0.65 0.11
C LYS A 54 -5.42 1.88 0.98
N TYR A 55 -4.98 2.97 0.39
CA TYR A 55 -4.91 4.29 1.03
C TYR A 55 -5.80 5.28 0.30
N ASP A 56 -6.60 6.05 1.03
CA ASP A 56 -7.40 7.17 0.53
C ASP A 56 -6.62 8.47 0.81
N VAL A 57 -6.42 9.30 -0.22
CA VAL A 57 -5.45 10.43 -0.26
C VAL A 57 -6.01 11.73 0.34
#